data_AF-A0A918WL21-F1
#
_entry.id   AF-A0A918WL21-F1
#
_cell.length_a   1.000
_cell.length_b   1.000
_cell.length_c   1.000
_cell.angle_alpha   90.00
_cell.angle_beta   90.00
_cell.angle_gamma   90.00
#
_symmetry.space_group_name_H-M   'P 1'
#
loop_
_entity.id
_entity.type
_entity.pdbx_description
1 polymer ?
#
loop_
_entity_poly.entity_id
_entity_poly.type
_entity_poly.pdbx_seq_one_letter_code
_entity_poly.pdbx_strand_id
1 'polypeptide(L)'
;MQGGVARRRTIKKDVFLGIEIPLPPLDEQKRIAAVLEKADALRRLRQQSLNLTEKLIQSTFLDMFGDPVRNPNKWQTGSLQDYGSFKNGLNYKKGDSGVRIRCIGVGDFQNHATIEDVSEILELELKEAPSKDYFLEDGDLLLVRSNGNRALVGRCLSVYPREQTVSYSGFCIRYRITSDELNPSYVVHLFRNKSFRDYMLSTGRGANIQNISQQMLNDLDIPIPPPERQQEFSDAERKIRDHEGLLQRASGFDQQLFRSLQQRAFRGDLDLRNLILEEEAGEIIEATDKLNELVHETLPRTVGSGISLKALKPSASVEKKLKSQDKVIEENEQIPWSPDYFKFRLLAKQTEEISITNLMSQAESIFTEPNYDAIRDILFDCLDPAQGAPFLTQTFDENRKEIILQPA
;
A
#
# COMPACT_ATOMS: atom_id res chain seq x y z
N MET A 1 2.64 38.22 6.61
CA MET A 1 2.06 37.04 7.28
C MET A 1 3.21 36.19 7.79
N GLN A 2 3.45 36.16 9.10
CA GLN A 2 4.47 35.30 9.70
C GLN A 2 3.94 33.86 9.76
N GLY A 3 4.60 32.96 9.03
CA GLY A 3 4.34 31.53 9.09
C GLY A 3 4.83 30.95 10.41
N GLY A 4 3.90 30.62 11.30
CA GLY A 4 4.19 29.83 12.50
C GLY A 4 4.38 28.37 12.13
N VAL A 5 5.63 27.90 12.12
CA VAL A 5 5.95 26.47 12.11
C VAL A 5 5.39 25.87 13.41
N ALA A 6 4.52 24.85 13.29
CA ALA A 6 3.98 24.16 14.45
C ALA A 6 5.13 23.58 15.30
N ARG A 7 5.36 24.16 16.50
CA ARG A 7 6.31 23.61 17.48
C ARG A 7 5.92 22.17 17.81
N ARG A 8 6.85 21.21 17.66
CA ARG A 8 6.74 19.87 18.26
C ARG A 8 6.43 20.04 19.75
N ARG A 9 5.26 19.57 20.18
CA ARG A 9 4.85 19.61 21.59
C ARG A 9 5.45 18.38 22.28
N THR A 10 6.37 18.61 23.22
CA THR A 10 6.94 17.56 24.10
C THR A 10 6.37 17.71 25.50
N ILE A 11 6.02 16.59 26.13
CA ILE A 11 5.59 16.55 27.53
C ILE A 11 6.84 16.59 28.41
N LYS A 12 6.89 17.51 29.38
CA LYS A 12 8.01 17.60 30.33
C LYS A 12 7.96 16.42 31.32
N LYS A 13 9.12 15.91 31.71
CA LYS A 13 9.24 14.78 32.65
C LYS A 13 8.43 14.99 33.93
N ASP A 14 8.51 16.17 34.53
CA ASP A 14 7.82 16.49 35.79
C ASP A 14 6.30 16.51 35.59
N VAL A 15 5.83 16.93 34.41
CA VAL A 15 4.41 16.90 34.05
C VAL A 15 3.94 15.46 33.87
N PHE A 16 4.74 14.61 33.22
CA PHE A 16 4.41 13.19 33.03
C PHE A 16 4.36 12.41 34.35
N LEU A 17 5.35 12.61 35.23
CA LEU A 17 5.41 11.95 36.54
C LEU A 17 4.32 12.44 37.50
N GLY A 18 3.77 13.63 37.27
CA GLY A 18 2.66 14.19 38.05
C GLY A 18 1.27 13.76 37.57
N ILE A 19 1.16 12.89 36.55
CA ILE A 19 -0.13 12.38 36.07
C ILE A 19 -0.64 11.34 37.09
N GLU A 20 -1.77 11.63 37.72
CA GLU A 20 -2.46 10.66 38.58
C GLU A 20 -3.18 9.61 37.72
N ILE A 21 -2.97 8.34 38.05
CA ILE A 21 -3.60 7.20 37.39
C ILE A 21 -4.35 6.33 38.39
N PRO A 22 -5.49 5.73 38.01
CA PRO A 22 -6.19 4.77 38.85
C PRO A 22 -5.36 3.50 39.00
N LEU A 23 -5.21 3.03 40.25
CA LEU A 23 -4.42 1.85 40.60
C LEU A 23 -5.30 0.78 41.26
N PRO A 24 -5.99 -0.07 40.47
CA PRO A 24 -6.81 -1.15 41.01
C PRO A 24 -5.94 -2.26 41.64
N PRO A 25 -6.51 -3.21 42.39
CA PRO A 25 -5.79 -4.37 42.91
C PRO A 25 -5.07 -5.17 41.82
N LEU A 26 -3.97 -5.84 42.16
CA LEU A 26 -3.10 -6.53 41.19
C LEU A 26 -3.85 -7.58 40.34
N ASP A 27 -4.77 -8.33 40.94
CA ASP A 27 -5.56 -9.34 40.20
C ASP A 27 -6.51 -8.68 39.20
N GLU A 28 -7.06 -7.52 39.55
CA GLU A 28 -7.90 -6.74 38.65
C GLU A 28 -7.06 -6.11 37.52
N GLN A 29 -5.86 -5.60 37.82
CA GLN A 29 -4.91 -5.15 36.80
C GLN A 29 -4.60 -6.24 35.78
N LYS A 30 -4.29 -7.47 36.25
CA LYS A 30 -4.01 -8.61 35.37
C LYS A 30 -5.20 -8.98 34.49
N ARG A 31 -6.42 -9.00 35.05
CA ARG A 31 -7.65 -9.28 34.29
C ARG A 31 -7.92 -8.22 33.22
N ILE A 32 -7.79 -6.94 33.59
CA ILE A 32 -7.95 -5.82 32.66
C ILE A 32 -6.94 -5.96 31.51
N ALA A 33 -5.66 -6.20 31.83
CA ALA A 33 -4.61 -6.37 30.84
C ALA A 33 -4.94 -7.52 29.87
N ALA A 34 -5.31 -8.69 30.39
CA ALA A 34 -5.63 -9.86 29.58
C ALA A 34 -6.84 -9.63 28.64
N VAL A 35 -7.88 -8.93 29.10
CA VAL A 35 -9.04 -8.60 28.26
C VAL A 35 -8.66 -7.61 27.14
N LEU A 36 -7.90 -6.57 27.48
CA LEU A 36 -7.44 -5.59 26.49
C LEU A 36 -6.48 -6.21 25.47
N GLU A 37 -5.62 -7.12 25.91
CA GLU A 37 -4.70 -7.86 25.05
C GLU A 37 -5.46 -8.74 24.06
N LYS A 38 -6.45 -9.53 24.51
CA LYS A 38 -7.31 -10.32 23.61
C LYS A 38 -8.06 -9.45 22.61
N ALA A 39 -8.58 -8.30 23.04
CA ALA A 39 -9.28 -7.37 22.16
C ALA A 39 -8.35 -6.71 21.14
N ASP A 40 -7.10 -6.39 21.51
CA ASP A 40 -6.10 -5.87 20.56
C ASP A 40 -5.62 -6.96 19.59
N ALA A 41 -5.43 -8.20 20.06
CA ALA A 41 -5.10 -9.33 19.21
C ALA A 41 -6.17 -9.58 18.14
N LEU A 42 -7.45 -9.54 18.52
CA LEU A 42 -8.57 -9.65 17.57
C LEU A 42 -8.52 -8.53 16.50
N ARG A 43 -8.23 -7.29 16.90
CA ARG A 43 -8.08 -6.17 15.96
C ARG A 43 -6.91 -6.38 14.99
N ARG A 44 -5.78 -6.92 15.46
CA ARG A 44 -4.63 -7.26 14.61
C ARG A 44 -4.98 -8.36 13.60
N LEU A 45 -5.59 -9.45 14.06
CA LEU A 45 -6.05 -10.56 13.20
C LEU A 45 -7.02 -10.07 12.13
N ARG A 46 -7.92 -9.15 12.48
CA ARG A 46 -8.86 -8.54 11.52
C ARG A 46 -8.13 -7.73 10.46
N GLN A 47 -7.17 -6.89 10.86
CA GLN A 47 -6.39 -6.10 9.92
C GLN A 47 -5.55 -6.98 9.00
N GLN A 48 -4.98 -8.07 9.52
CA GLN A 48 -4.28 -9.07 8.71
C GLN A 48 -5.22 -9.71 7.69
N SER A 49 -6.42 -10.11 8.10
CA SER A 49 -7.44 -10.68 7.21
C SER A 49 -7.79 -9.74 6.06
N LEU A 50 -7.93 -8.43 6.34
CA LEU A 50 -8.14 -7.39 5.32
C LEU A 50 -6.95 -7.25 4.36
N ASN A 51 -5.72 -7.39 4.85
CA ASN A 51 -4.55 -7.32 3.98
C ASN A 51 -4.43 -8.57 3.08
N LEU A 52 -4.91 -9.73 3.55
CA LEU A 52 -4.90 -10.98 2.81
C LEU A 52 -5.92 -11.00 1.67
N THR A 53 -7.05 -10.28 1.77
CA THR A 53 -8.06 -10.25 0.69
C THR A 53 -7.49 -9.63 -0.59
N GLU A 54 -6.73 -8.53 -0.50
CA GLU A 54 -6.10 -7.92 -1.68
C GLU A 54 -5.04 -8.86 -2.28
N LYS A 55 -4.24 -9.54 -1.44
CA LYS A 55 -3.28 -10.57 -1.90
C LYS A 55 -3.98 -11.75 -2.58
N LEU A 56 -5.15 -12.15 -2.08
CA LEU A 56 -5.95 -13.22 -2.66
C LEU A 56 -6.45 -12.85 -4.06
N ILE A 57 -6.92 -11.62 -4.27
CA ILE A 57 -7.33 -11.14 -5.60
C ILE A 57 -6.15 -11.15 -6.56
N GLN A 58 -4.99 -10.63 -6.13
CA GLN A 58 -3.78 -10.60 -6.97
C GLN A 58 -3.27 -11.99 -7.35
N SER A 59 -3.23 -12.91 -6.38
CA SER A 59 -2.81 -14.30 -6.64
C SER A 59 -3.81 -15.04 -7.51
N THR A 60 -5.12 -14.84 -7.31
CA THR A 60 -6.17 -15.40 -8.18
C THR A 60 -6.00 -14.92 -9.63
N PHE A 61 -5.74 -13.62 -9.83
CA PHE A 61 -5.46 -13.09 -11.18
C PHE A 61 -4.24 -13.78 -11.81
N LEU A 62 -3.14 -13.89 -11.07
CA LEU A 62 -1.91 -14.51 -11.55
C LEU A 62 -2.07 -16.01 -11.83
N ASP A 63 -2.84 -16.73 -11.02
CA ASP A 63 -3.14 -18.15 -11.22
C ASP A 63 -3.97 -18.37 -12.49
N MET A 64 -5.02 -17.55 -12.68
CA MET A 64 -5.92 -17.67 -13.82
C MET A 64 -5.29 -17.23 -15.14
N PHE A 65 -4.55 -16.11 -15.14
CA PHE A 65 -4.09 -15.46 -16.37
C PHE A 65 -2.57 -15.48 -16.55
N GLY A 66 -1.81 -15.69 -15.48
CA GLY A 66 -0.36 -15.58 -15.47
C GLY A 66 0.13 -14.13 -15.34
N ASP A 67 1.45 -13.97 -15.34
CA ASP A 67 2.06 -12.65 -15.47
C ASP A 67 1.74 -12.08 -16.87
N PRO A 68 1.11 -10.89 -16.97
CA PRO A 68 0.62 -10.36 -18.24
C PRO A 68 1.71 -9.93 -19.21
N VAL A 69 2.93 -9.62 -18.72
CA VAL A 69 4.06 -9.24 -19.56
C VAL A 69 4.73 -10.48 -20.13
N ARG A 70 4.89 -11.53 -19.31
CA ARG A 70 5.47 -12.81 -19.74
C ARG A 70 4.49 -13.66 -20.54
N ASN A 71 3.19 -13.46 -20.31
CA ASN A 71 2.07 -14.19 -20.92
C ASN A 71 2.33 -15.71 -20.99
N PRO A 72 2.56 -16.40 -19.84
CA PRO A 72 2.97 -17.81 -19.83
C PRO A 72 1.92 -18.74 -20.44
N ASN A 73 0.64 -18.36 -20.36
CA ASN A 73 -0.49 -19.09 -20.91
C ASN A 73 -0.68 -18.84 -22.42
N LYS A 74 0.13 -17.94 -23.01
CA LYS A 74 0.14 -17.63 -24.46
C LYS A 74 -1.23 -17.19 -24.97
N TRP A 75 -1.94 -16.38 -24.19
CA TRP A 75 -3.18 -15.75 -24.63
C TRP A 75 -2.93 -14.92 -25.90
N GLN A 76 -3.94 -14.83 -26.76
CA GLN A 76 -3.91 -13.91 -27.89
C GLN A 76 -3.64 -12.50 -27.38
N THR A 77 -2.79 -11.73 -28.07
CA THR A 77 -2.50 -10.34 -27.72
C THR A 77 -3.22 -9.40 -28.68
N GLY A 78 -3.65 -8.26 -28.17
CA GLY A 78 -4.26 -7.20 -28.98
C GLY A 78 -4.07 -5.82 -28.39
N SER A 79 -4.37 -4.80 -29.18
CA SER A 79 -4.29 -3.40 -28.74
C SER A 79 -5.60 -2.99 -28.08
N LEU A 80 -5.52 -2.19 -27.01
CA LEU A 80 -6.69 -1.60 -26.36
C LEU A 80 -7.56 -0.76 -27.31
N GLN A 81 -7.00 -0.25 -28.40
CA GLN A 81 -7.75 0.51 -29.41
C GLN A 81 -8.76 -0.36 -30.18
N ASP A 82 -8.55 -1.67 -30.21
CA ASP A 82 -9.41 -2.62 -30.94
C ASP A 82 -10.69 -2.95 -30.14
N TYR A 83 -10.66 -2.74 -28.82
CA TYR A 83 -11.73 -3.15 -27.90
C TYR A 83 -12.46 -1.98 -27.23
N GLY A 84 -11.99 -0.74 -27.44
CA GLY A 84 -12.53 0.42 -26.77
C GLY A 84 -11.86 1.73 -27.18
N SER A 85 -12.17 2.81 -26.47
CA SER A 85 -11.65 4.14 -26.79
C SER A 85 -11.23 4.93 -25.56
N PHE A 86 -10.14 5.68 -25.70
CA PHE A 86 -9.67 6.59 -24.67
C PHE A 86 -10.19 8.02 -24.84
N LYS A 87 -10.43 8.71 -23.72
CA LYS A 87 -10.77 10.14 -23.72
C LYS A 87 -10.12 10.83 -22.52
N ASN A 88 -9.52 12.01 -22.76
CA ASN A 88 -8.93 12.82 -21.68
C ASN A 88 -10.03 13.57 -20.93
N GLY A 89 -9.85 13.78 -19.63
CA GLY A 89 -10.82 14.49 -18.79
C GLY A 89 -10.80 16.00 -18.93
N LEU A 90 -11.64 16.65 -18.14
CA LEU A 90 -11.88 18.09 -18.17
C LEU A 90 -10.72 18.89 -17.55
N ASN A 91 -10.28 19.93 -18.26
CA ASN A 91 -9.45 20.97 -17.68
C ASN A 91 -10.34 22.15 -17.27
N TYR A 92 -10.20 22.61 -16.03
CA TYR A 92 -11.01 23.69 -15.46
C TYR A 92 -10.13 24.66 -14.67
N LYS A 93 -10.60 25.89 -14.48
CA LYS A 93 -9.87 26.92 -13.73
C LYS A 93 -10.55 27.16 -12.39
N LYS A 94 -9.74 27.41 -11.35
CA LYS A 94 -10.28 27.88 -10.07
C LYS A 94 -10.95 29.23 -10.27
N GLY A 95 -12.22 29.35 -9.88
CA GLY A 95 -13.03 30.57 -10.01
C GLY A 95 -13.95 30.61 -11.22
N ASP A 96 -14.06 29.52 -11.99
CA ASP A 96 -15.19 29.33 -12.89
C ASP A 96 -16.48 29.24 -12.07
N SER A 97 -17.56 29.86 -12.53
CA SER A 97 -18.88 29.83 -11.89
C SER A 97 -19.96 29.56 -12.93
N GLY A 98 -20.91 28.69 -12.59
CA GLY A 98 -21.94 28.24 -13.52
C GLY A 98 -22.54 26.89 -13.11
N VAL A 99 -22.22 25.85 -13.86
CA VAL A 99 -22.75 24.50 -13.67
C VAL A 99 -21.90 23.73 -12.67
N ARG A 100 -22.54 23.11 -11.67
CA ARG A 100 -21.88 22.20 -10.74
C ARG A 100 -21.95 20.76 -11.24
N ILE A 101 -20.80 20.07 -11.20
CA ILE A 101 -20.71 18.67 -11.58
C ILE A 101 -19.73 17.92 -10.70
N ARG A 102 -20.08 16.70 -10.29
CA ARG A 102 -19.17 15.79 -9.59
C ARG A 102 -18.02 15.40 -10.52
N CYS A 103 -16.80 15.51 -10.05
CA CYS A 103 -15.63 15.24 -10.87
C CYS A 103 -14.59 14.42 -10.12
N ILE A 104 -14.29 13.23 -10.65
CA ILE A 104 -13.25 12.35 -10.12
C ILE A 104 -11.87 12.93 -10.46
N GLY A 105 -11.10 13.20 -9.41
CA GLY A 105 -9.70 13.61 -9.44
C GLY A 105 -8.75 12.48 -9.04
N VAL A 106 -7.45 12.76 -9.11
CA VAL A 106 -6.42 11.76 -8.72
C VAL A 106 -6.50 11.39 -7.24
N GLY A 107 -6.99 12.29 -6.39
CA GLY A 107 -7.15 12.03 -4.95
C GLY A 107 -8.19 10.95 -4.63
N ASP A 108 -9.19 10.79 -5.49
CA ASP A 108 -10.30 9.85 -5.29
C ASP A 108 -9.90 8.40 -5.61
N PHE A 109 -8.81 8.19 -6.34
CA PHE A 109 -8.34 6.84 -6.66
C PHE A 109 -7.98 6.04 -5.41
N GLN A 110 -7.32 6.71 -4.45
CA GLN A 110 -6.78 6.08 -3.23
C GLN A 110 -6.17 4.70 -3.55
N ASN A 111 -6.60 3.63 -2.86
CA ASN A 111 -6.27 2.24 -3.21
C ASN A 111 -7.43 1.48 -3.86
N HIS A 112 -8.52 2.16 -4.23
CA HIS A 112 -9.71 1.55 -4.81
C HIS A 112 -9.42 0.92 -6.16
N ALA A 113 -9.96 -0.28 -6.41
CA ALA A 113 -10.07 -0.84 -7.76
C ALA A 113 -11.40 -0.47 -8.43
N THR A 114 -12.40 -0.09 -7.62
CA THR A 114 -13.75 0.24 -8.08
C THR A 114 -14.31 1.39 -7.25
N ILE A 115 -15.00 2.32 -7.91
CA ILE A 115 -15.82 3.37 -7.27
C ILE A 115 -17.27 3.16 -7.71
N GLU A 116 -18.13 2.78 -6.77
CA GLU A 116 -19.59 2.68 -6.98
C GLU A 116 -20.38 3.75 -6.23
N ASP A 117 -19.83 4.24 -5.11
CA ASP A 117 -20.40 5.35 -4.37
C ASP A 117 -19.70 6.63 -4.78
N VAL A 118 -20.44 7.48 -5.48
CA VAL A 118 -19.96 8.78 -5.96
C VAL A 118 -20.50 9.94 -5.11
N SER A 119 -21.15 9.65 -3.98
CA SER A 119 -21.76 10.68 -3.11
C SER A 119 -20.73 11.63 -2.48
N GLU A 120 -19.54 11.11 -2.15
CA GLU A 120 -18.43 11.89 -1.57
C GLU A 120 -17.54 12.59 -2.61
N ILE A 121 -17.76 12.33 -3.90
CA ILE A 121 -16.98 12.96 -4.97
C ILE A 121 -17.27 14.46 -5.02
N LEU A 122 -16.21 15.25 -5.00
CA LEU A 122 -16.29 16.70 -5.00
C LEU A 122 -16.94 17.24 -6.27
N GLU A 123 -17.78 18.27 -6.10
CA GLU A 123 -18.33 19.05 -7.20
C GLU A 123 -17.35 20.14 -7.63
N LEU A 124 -17.27 20.34 -8.94
CA LEU A 124 -16.57 21.44 -9.57
C LEU A 124 -17.58 22.38 -10.22
N GLU A 125 -17.26 23.67 -10.18
CA GLU A 125 -17.98 24.68 -10.96
C GLU A 125 -17.30 24.86 -12.32
N LEU A 126 -18.10 24.77 -13.37
CA LEU A 126 -17.71 24.97 -14.76
C LEU A 126 -18.52 26.13 -15.34
N LYS A 127 -17.93 26.88 -16.28
CA LYS A 127 -18.64 27.97 -16.97
C LYS A 127 -19.85 27.48 -17.78
N GLU A 128 -19.70 26.33 -18.41
CA GLU A 128 -20.69 25.71 -19.28
C GLU A 128 -20.78 24.22 -18.99
N ALA A 129 -21.95 23.64 -19.26
CA ALA A 129 -22.13 22.19 -19.16
C ALA A 129 -21.21 21.48 -20.17
N PRO A 130 -20.40 20.51 -19.73
CA PRO A 130 -19.57 19.75 -20.65
C PRO A 130 -20.45 18.87 -21.57
N SER A 131 -19.91 18.51 -22.74
CA SER A 131 -20.56 17.55 -23.64
C SER A 131 -20.81 16.22 -22.92
N LYS A 132 -21.88 15.51 -23.32
CA LYS A 132 -22.26 14.21 -22.76
C LYS A 132 -21.12 13.20 -22.77
N ASP A 133 -20.22 13.27 -23.74
CA ASP A 133 -19.08 12.36 -23.84
C ASP A 133 -18.06 12.47 -22.69
N TYR A 134 -18.13 13.53 -21.87
CA TYR A 134 -17.30 13.68 -20.67
C TYR A 134 -17.92 13.02 -19.43
N PHE A 135 -19.16 12.56 -19.52
CA PHE A 135 -19.79 11.83 -18.43
C PHE A 135 -19.34 10.37 -18.44
N LEU A 136 -19.15 9.86 -17.23
CA LEU A 136 -18.86 8.46 -16.98
C LEU A 136 -20.13 7.63 -17.09
N GLU A 137 -19.95 6.42 -17.58
CA GLU A 137 -20.95 5.37 -17.67
C GLU A 137 -20.50 4.19 -16.81
N ASP A 138 -21.45 3.33 -16.43
CA ASP A 138 -21.16 2.13 -15.66
C ASP A 138 -20.18 1.23 -16.42
N GLY A 139 -19.08 0.86 -15.76
CA GLY A 139 -18.02 0.04 -16.33
C GLY A 139 -16.91 0.83 -17.02
N ASP A 140 -17.00 2.17 -17.09
CA ASP A 140 -15.88 2.99 -17.55
C ASP A 140 -14.66 2.82 -16.65
N LEU A 141 -13.49 2.74 -17.26
CA LEU A 141 -12.22 2.69 -16.54
C LEU A 141 -11.59 4.07 -16.52
N LEU A 142 -11.06 4.47 -15.37
CA LEU A 142 -10.24 5.66 -15.24
C LEU A 142 -8.81 5.28 -14.93
N LEU A 143 -7.87 5.92 -15.63
CA LEU A 143 -6.45 5.84 -15.32
C LEU A 143 -5.91 7.20 -14.91
N VAL A 144 -4.97 7.21 -13.96
CA VAL A 144 -4.21 8.42 -13.62
C VAL A 144 -3.25 8.71 -14.77
N ARG A 145 -3.57 9.75 -15.52
CA ARG A 145 -2.80 10.20 -16.68
C ARG A 145 -1.54 10.93 -16.25
N SER A 146 -1.66 11.92 -15.36
CA SER A 146 -0.54 12.79 -14.99
C SER A 146 -0.54 13.12 -13.50
N ASN A 147 0.62 12.96 -12.86
CA ASN A 147 0.82 13.31 -11.45
C ASN A 147 2.30 13.53 -11.13
N GLY A 148 2.59 14.47 -10.23
CA GLY A 148 3.96 14.71 -9.74
C GLY A 148 4.54 13.51 -8.97
N ASN A 149 3.69 12.69 -8.35
CA ASN A 149 4.07 11.41 -7.77
C ASN A 149 3.94 10.29 -8.81
N ARG A 150 5.09 9.76 -9.27
CA ARG A 150 5.16 8.66 -10.23
C ARG A 150 4.45 7.38 -9.77
N ALA A 151 4.33 7.14 -8.46
CA ALA A 151 3.63 5.97 -7.92
C ALA A 151 2.09 6.03 -8.15
N LEU A 152 1.55 7.21 -8.45
CA LEU A 152 0.13 7.40 -8.76
C LEU A 152 -0.16 7.24 -10.26
N VAL A 153 0.80 7.59 -11.12
CA VAL A 153 0.65 7.51 -12.58
C VAL A 153 0.35 6.07 -13.00
N GLY A 154 -0.64 5.90 -13.87
CA GLY A 154 -1.07 4.60 -14.38
C GLY A 154 -1.96 3.78 -13.44
N ARG A 155 -2.29 4.28 -12.23
CA ARG A 155 -3.33 3.64 -11.40
C ARG A 155 -4.62 3.58 -12.17
N CYS A 156 -5.31 2.45 -12.09
CA CYS A 156 -6.56 2.19 -12.79
C CYS A 156 -7.64 1.75 -11.81
N LEU A 157 -8.86 2.18 -12.07
CA LEU A 157 -10.08 1.73 -11.40
C LEU A 157 -11.26 1.74 -12.37
N SER A 158 -12.29 0.97 -12.07
CA SER A 158 -13.60 1.02 -12.74
C SER A 158 -14.55 1.95 -11.98
N VAL A 159 -15.44 2.65 -12.69
CA VAL A 159 -16.45 3.53 -12.10
C VAL A 159 -17.85 3.06 -12.48
N TYR A 160 -18.76 3.07 -11.51
CA TYR A 160 -20.16 2.76 -11.69
C TYR A 160 -21.01 3.91 -11.13
N PRO A 161 -21.15 5.03 -11.85
CA PRO A 161 -21.87 6.21 -11.37
C PRO A 161 -23.39 6.00 -11.24
N ARG A 162 -23.92 4.89 -11.78
CA ARG A 162 -25.36 4.60 -11.87
C ARG A 162 -26.10 5.77 -12.54
N GLU A 163 -27.16 6.30 -11.92
CA GLU A 163 -27.96 7.40 -12.46
C GLU A 163 -27.35 8.79 -12.22
N GLN A 164 -26.16 8.89 -11.61
CA GLN A 164 -25.56 10.16 -11.25
C GLN A 164 -24.66 10.70 -12.35
N THR A 165 -24.77 12.00 -12.65
CA THR A 165 -23.86 12.66 -13.59
C THR A 165 -22.50 12.91 -12.95
N VAL A 166 -21.49 12.16 -13.38
CA VAL A 166 -20.11 12.27 -12.90
C VAL A 166 -19.17 12.43 -14.08
N SER A 167 -18.21 13.35 -13.95
CA SER A 167 -17.12 13.58 -14.90
C SER A 167 -15.77 13.25 -14.25
N TYR A 168 -14.68 13.48 -14.97
CA TYR A 168 -13.32 13.21 -14.51
C TYR A 168 -12.36 14.33 -14.94
N SER A 169 -11.33 14.54 -14.12
CA SER A 169 -10.34 15.62 -14.31
C SER A 169 -9.39 15.35 -15.47
N GLY A 170 -8.76 16.39 -16.02
CA GLY A 170 -7.77 16.30 -17.10
C GLY A 170 -6.46 15.60 -16.71
N PHE A 171 -6.26 15.34 -15.41
CA PHE A 171 -5.21 14.47 -14.87
C PHE A 171 -5.58 12.99 -14.95
N CYS A 172 -6.80 12.68 -15.40
CA CYS A 172 -7.29 11.33 -15.64
C CYS A 172 -7.55 11.13 -17.13
N ILE A 173 -7.51 9.87 -17.55
CA ILE A 173 -7.87 9.40 -18.88
C ILE A 173 -8.89 8.27 -18.71
N ARG A 174 -10.02 8.37 -19.39
CA ARG A 174 -11.03 7.34 -19.41
C ARG A 174 -10.73 6.34 -20.51
N TYR A 175 -10.92 5.06 -20.24
CA TYR A 175 -11.07 4.01 -21.25
C TYR A 175 -12.50 3.46 -21.19
N ARG A 176 -13.19 3.49 -22.33
CA ARG A 176 -14.53 2.91 -22.47
C ARG A 176 -14.45 1.68 -23.35
N ILE A 177 -14.74 0.53 -22.77
CA ILE A 177 -14.82 -0.74 -23.48
C ILE A 177 -16.08 -0.72 -24.35
N THR A 178 -15.95 -1.11 -25.61
CA THR A 178 -17.06 -1.20 -26.57
C THR A 178 -17.21 -2.60 -27.15
N SER A 179 -16.28 -3.51 -26.85
CA SER A 179 -16.29 -4.92 -27.22
C SER A 179 -16.77 -5.79 -26.06
N ASP A 180 -17.40 -6.91 -26.36
CA ASP A 180 -17.76 -7.97 -25.41
C ASP A 180 -16.58 -8.90 -25.07
N GLU A 181 -15.43 -8.74 -25.73
CA GLU A 181 -14.23 -9.53 -25.50
C GLU A 181 -13.45 -9.11 -24.24
N LEU A 182 -13.72 -7.92 -23.69
CA LEU A 182 -13.04 -7.40 -22.50
C LEU A 182 -14.00 -7.15 -21.34
N ASN A 183 -13.65 -7.69 -20.18
CA ASN A 183 -14.33 -7.41 -18.93
C ASN A 183 -13.62 -6.26 -18.17
N PRO A 184 -14.38 -5.26 -17.65
CA PRO A 184 -13.80 -4.15 -16.88
C PRO A 184 -12.92 -4.57 -15.69
N SER A 185 -13.35 -5.58 -14.92
CA SER A 185 -12.60 -6.08 -13.75
C SER A 185 -11.26 -6.69 -14.18
N TYR A 186 -11.23 -7.46 -15.27
CA TYR A 186 -9.98 -7.99 -15.82
C TYR A 186 -9.01 -6.88 -16.19
N VAL A 187 -9.46 -5.87 -16.96
CA VAL A 187 -8.61 -4.78 -17.42
C VAL A 187 -8.09 -3.95 -16.25
N VAL A 188 -8.91 -3.66 -15.23
CA VAL A 188 -8.44 -2.98 -14.00
C VAL A 188 -7.30 -3.76 -13.34
N HIS A 189 -7.44 -5.08 -13.17
CA HIS A 189 -6.43 -5.90 -12.50
C HIS A 189 -5.18 -6.11 -13.36
N LEU A 190 -5.31 -6.12 -14.68
CA LEU A 190 -4.20 -6.04 -15.61
C LEU A 190 -3.36 -4.77 -15.36
N PHE A 191 -4.00 -3.59 -15.32
CA PHE A 191 -3.30 -2.32 -15.06
C PHE A 191 -2.77 -2.17 -13.64
N ARG A 192 -3.40 -2.82 -12.65
CA ARG A 192 -2.93 -2.86 -11.26
C ARG A 192 -1.81 -3.87 -11.03
N ASN A 193 -1.62 -4.82 -11.95
CA ASN A 193 -0.53 -5.78 -11.85
C ASN A 193 0.82 -5.05 -11.89
N LYS A 194 1.70 -5.36 -10.93
CA LYS A 194 2.99 -4.68 -10.79
C LYS A 194 3.85 -4.79 -12.05
N SER A 195 3.97 -5.99 -12.64
CA SER A 195 4.84 -6.18 -13.81
C SER A 195 4.31 -5.42 -15.03
N PHE A 196 2.98 -5.44 -15.23
CA PHE A 196 2.35 -4.70 -16.32
C PHE A 196 2.48 -3.18 -16.14
N ARG A 197 2.28 -2.70 -14.92
CA ARG A 197 2.48 -1.29 -14.58
C ARG A 197 3.91 -0.85 -14.84
N ASP A 198 4.89 -1.65 -14.42
CA ASP A 198 6.31 -1.37 -14.65
C ASP A 198 6.64 -1.39 -16.14
N TYR A 199 6.08 -2.34 -16.91
CA TYR A 199 6.19 -2.42 -18.37
C TYR A 199 5.64 -1.16 -19.05
N MET A 200 4.39 -0.77 -18.76
CA MET A 200 3.75 0.44 -19.29
C MET A 200 4.55 1.71 -18.97
N LEU A 201 5.11 1.81 -17.76
CA LEU A 201 5.93 2.95 -17.36
C LEU A 201 7.37 2.88 -17.89
N SER A 202 7.81 1.77 -18.47
CA SER A 202 9.15 1.63 -19.07
C SER A 202 9.16 1.93 -20.57
N THR A 203 8.04 1.70 -21.26
CA THR A 203 7.86 1.97 -22.69
C THR A 203 7.71 3.47 -23.01
N GLY A 204 7.44 4.32 -22.01
CA GLY A 204 7.42 5.77 -22.20
C GLY A 204 8.81 6.37 -22.43
N ARG A 205 8.89 7.46 -23.20
CA ARG A 205 10.14 8.15 -23.52
C ARG A 205 10.71 8.90 -22.30
N GLY A 206 11.49 8.22 -21.46
CA GLY A 206 12.37 8.82 -20.45
C GLY A 206 12.22 8.25 -19.04
N ALA A 207 13.30 8.32 -18.24
CA ALA A 207 13.36 7.75 -16.90
C ALA A 207 12.40 8.40 -15.85
N ASN A 208 11.68 9.47 -16.22
CA ASN A 208 10.83 10.26 -15.32
C ASN A 208 9.43 10.52 -15.93
N ILE A 209 8.73 9.46 -16.37
CA ILE A 209 7.37 9.57 -16.91
C ILE A 209 6.42 9.97 -15.78
N GLN A 210 5.99 11.22 -15.82
CA GLN A 210 4.95 11.78 -14.98
C GLN A 210 3.61 11.90 -15.72
N ASN A 211 3.56 11.45 -16.98
CA ASN A 211 2.40 11.62 -17.86
C ASN A 211 2.28 10.46 -18.88
N ILE A 212 1.11 9.84 -18.95
CA ILE A 212 0.74 8.81 -19.92
C ILE A 212 -0.14 9.45 -21.01
N SER A 213 0.04 9.07 -22.27
CA SER A 213 -0.79 9.54 -23.39
C SER A 213 -1.77 8.47 -23.87
N GLN A 214 -2.84 8.87 -24.56
CA GLN A 214 -3.75 7.93 -25.24
C GLN A 214 -3.00 7.04 -26.23
N GLN A 215 -2.08 7.63 -27.01
CA GLN A 215 -1.26 6.88 -27.96
C GLN A 215 -0.42 5.82 -27.26
N MET A 216 0.25 6.17 -26.15
CA MET A 216 1.03 5.21 -25.38
C MET A 216 0.18 4.03 -24.92
N LEU A 217 -1.05 4.27 -24.47
CA LEU A 217 -1.96 3.21 -24.03
C LEU A 217 -2.48 2.37 -25.20
N ASN A 218 -2.75 2.97 -26.35
CA ASN A 218 -3.12 2.26 -27.58
C ASN A 218 -1.98 1.38 -28.10
N ASP A 219 -0.72 1.81 -27.93
CA ASP A 219 0.45 1.05 -28.39
C ASP A 219 0.79 -0.14 -27.47
N LEU A 220 0.08 -0.31 -26.34
CA LEU A 220 0.28 -1.46 -25.45
C LEU A 220 -0.39 -2.70 -26.04
N ASP A 221 0.40 -3.75 -26.26
CA ASP A 221 -0.12 -5.10 -26.49
C ASP A 221 -0.50 -5.72 -25.14
N ILE A 222 -1.76 -6.17 -25.04
CA ILE A 222 -2.28 -6.83 -23.84
C ILE A 222 -2.73 -8.25 -24.14
N PRO A 223 -2.58 -9.20 -23.19
CA PRO A 223 -3.20 -10.51 -23.32
C PRO A 223 -4.73 -10.40 -23.23
N ILE A 224 -5.41 -11.16 -24.08
CA ILE A 224 -6.87 -11.26 -24.19
C ILE A 224 -7.27 -12.72 -23.91
N PRO A 225 -7.42 -13.12 -22.63
CA PRO A 225 -7.97 -14.41 -22.26
C PRO A 225 -9.44 -14.53 -22.73
N PRO A 226 -9.98 -15.75 -22.85
CA PRO A 226 -11.39 -15.95 -23.20
C PRO A 226 -12.34 -15.18 -22.27
N PRO A 227 -13.42 -14.54 -22.79
CA PRO A 227 -14.35 -13.74 -21.99
C PRO A 227 -14.94 -14.51 -20.81
N GLU A 228 -15.17 -15.82 -20.95
CA GLU A 228 -15.68 -16.68 -19.89
C GLU A 228 -14.72 -16.74 -18.70
N ARG A 229 -13.41 -16.81 -18.95
CA ARG A 229 -12.39 -16.80 -17.88
C ARG A 229 -12.29 -15.44 -17.21
N GLN A 230 -12.44 -14.36 -17.97
CA GLN A 230 -12.50 -13.02 -17.41
C GLN A 230 -13.73 -12.84 -16.51
N GLN A 231 -14.87 -13.44 -16.88
CA GLN A 231 -16.09 -13.44 -16.08
C GLN A 231 -15.95 -14.29 -14.81
N GLU A 232 -15.35 -15.47 -14.89
CA GLU A 232 -15.03 -16.29 -13.71
C GLU A 232 -14.18 -15.52 -12.68
N PHE A 233 -13.19 -14.75 -13.15
CA PHE A 233 -12.37 -13.89 -12.29
C PHE A 233 -13.20 -12.78 -11.66
N SER A 234 -14.04 -12.11 -12.44
CA SER A 234 -14.93 -11.05 -11.93
C SER A 234 -15.89 -11.57 -10.85
N ASP A 235 -16.40 -12.79 -11.00
CA ASP A 235 -17.24 -13.46 -10.01
C ASP A 235 -16.49 -13.84 -8.74
N ALA A 236 -15.24 -14.31 -8.88
CA ALA A 236 -14.37 -14.58 -7.74
C ALA A 236 -14.01 -13.29 -6.99
N GLU A 237 -13.61 -12.24 -7.71
CA GLU A 237 -13.29 -10.93 -7.14
C GLU A 237 -14.47 -10.37 -6.35
N ARG A 238 -15.68 -10.38 -6.93
CA ARG A 238 -16.88 -9.89 -6.26
C ARG A 238 -17.12 -10.59 -4.92
N LYS A 239 -17.02 -11.92 -4.89
CA LYS A 239 -17.17 -12.70 -3.64
C LYS A 239 -16.11 -12.32 -2.60
N ILE A 240 -14.87 -12.09 -3.02
CA ILE A 240 -13.79 -11.67 -2.12
C ILE A 240 -14.05 -10.26 -1.58
N ARG A 241 -14.50 -9.33 -2.44
CA ARG A 241 -14.88 -7.95 -2.07
C ARG A 241 -16.06 -7.92 -1.10
N ASP A 242 -17.08 -8.75 -1.32
CA ASP A 242 -18.22 -8.88 -0.40
C ASP A 242 -17.75 -9.33 0.99
N HIS A 243 -16.81 -10.29 1.03
CA HIS A 243 -16.20 -10.74 2.27
C HIS A 243 -15.32 -9.66 2.91
N GLU A 244 -14.54 -8.93 2.12
CA GLU A 244 -13.76 -7.76 2.58
C GLU A 244 -14.67 -6.72 3.24
N GLY A 245 -15.82 -6.40 2.64
CA GLY A 245 -16.81 -5.48 3.22
C GLY A 245 -17.42 -5.97 4.55
N LEU A 246 -17.56 -7.29 4.74
CA LEU A 246 -17.94 -7.87 6.04
C LEU A 246 -16.82 -7.71 7.07
N LEU A 247 -15.57 -7.98 6.67
CA LEU A 247 -14.38 -7.81 7.53
C LEU A 247 -14.17 -6.36 7.94
N GLN A 248 -14.38 -5.39 7.04
CA GLN A 248 -14.25 -3.96 7.35
C GLN A 248 -15.28 -3.52 8.39
N ARG A 249 -16.54 -3.97 8.27
CA ARG A 249 -17.58 -3.72 9.29
C ARG A 249 -17.21 -4.32 10.64
N ALA A 250 -16.76 -5.57 10.65
CA ALA A 250 -16.30 -6.24 11.86
C ALA A 250 -15.11 -5.51 12.52
N SER A 251 -14.14 -5.03 11.72
CA SER A 251 -13.02 -4.21 12.18
C SER A 251 -13.48 -2.92 12.86
N GLY A 252 -14.48 -2.25 12.29
CA GLY A 252 -15.12 -1.08 12.90
C GLY A 252 -15.71 -1.38 14.28
N PHE A 253 -16.41 -2.50 14.43
CA PHE A 253 -16.93 -2.95 15.73
C PHE A 253 -15.82 -3.31 16.71
N ASP A 254 -14.80 -4.05 16.28
CA ASP A 254 -13.67 -4.45 17.12
C ASP A 254 -12.94 -3.21 17.68
N GLN A 255 -12.80 -2.16 16.88
CA GLN A 255 -12.17 -0.91 17.31
C GLN A 255 -13.05 -0.09 18.28
N GLN A 256 -14.38 -0.09 18.08
CA GLN A 256 -15.31 0.53 19.02
C GLN A 256 -15.33 -0.22 20.36
N LEU A 257 -15.37 -1.56 20.32
CA LEU A 257 -15.33 -2.41 21.50
C LEU A 257 -14.04 -2.18 22.30
N PHE A 258 -12.88 -2.19 21.64
CA PHE A 258 -11.59 -1.93 22.29
C PHE A 258 -11.57 -0.57 22.99
N ARG A 259 -12.04 0.49 22.32
CA ARG A 259 -12.12 1.84 22.92
C ARG A 259 -13.05 1.85 24.14
N SER A 260 -14.18 1.16 24.06
CA SER A 260 -15.13 1.06 25.18
C SER A 260 -14.53 0.31 26.37
N LEU A 261 -13.91 -0.85 26.13
CA LEU A 261 -13.23 -1.64 27.15
C LEU A 261 -12.12 -0.83 27.82
N GLN A 262 -11.29 -0.14 27.03
CA GLN A 262 -10.22 0.71 27.53
C GLN A 262 -10.75 1.84 28.42
N GLN A 263 -11.78 2.56 27.97
CA GLN A 263 -12.38 3.65 28.76
C GLN A 263 -12.99 3.15 30.07
N ARG A 264 -13.73 2.04 30.02
CA ARG A 264 -14.37 1.48 31.22
C ARG A 264 -13.36 0.90 32.20
N ALA A 265 -12.31 0.24 31.70
CA ALA A 265 -11.19 -0.25 32.51
C ALA A 265 -10.52 0.89 33.30
N PHE A 266 -10.20 2.00 32.63
CA PHE A 266 -9.58 3.15 33.29
C PHE A 266 -10.52 3.97 34.19
N ARG A 267 -11.85 3.75 34.11
CA ARG A 267 -12.80 4.36 35.05
C ARG A 267 -13.11 3.47 36.26
N GLY A 268 -12.71 2.21 36.23
CA GLY A 268 -13.14 1.21 37.22
C GLY A 268 -14.59 0.72 37.02
N ASP A 269 -15.18 1.00 35.85
CA ASP A 269 -16.56 0.61 35.49
C ASP A 269 -16.64 -0.81 34.89
N LEU A 270 -15.54 -1.56 34.96
CA LEU A 270 -15.36 -2.86 34.32
C LEU A 270 -15.33 -3.96 35.38
N ASP A 271 -16.50 -4.52 35.70
CA ASP A 271 -16.58 -5.67 36.62
C ASP A 271 -16.17 -6.96 35.91
N LEU A 272 -14.91 -7.37 36.08
CA LEU A 272 -14.34 -8.59 35.49
C LEU A 272 -14.32 -9.78 36.47
N ARG A 273 -15.00 -9.69 37.62
CA ARG A 273 -14.91 -10.72 38.67
C ARG A 273 -15.43 -12.09 38.22
N ASN A 274 -16.40 -12.10 37.31
CA ASN A 274 -17.04 -13.30 36.78
C ASN A 274 -16.53 -13.71 35.39
N LEU A 275 -15.54 -13.00 34.82
CA LEU A 275 -15.03 -13.33 33.49
C LEU A 275 -14.08 -14.52 33.59
N ILE A 276 -14.50 -15.66 33.03
CA ILE A 276 -13.63 -16.82 32.79
C ILE A 276 -12.96 -16.59 31.43
N LEU A 277 -11.66 -16.31 31.45
CA LEU A 277 -10.86 -16.27 30.24
C LEU A 277 -10.35 -17.69 29.97
N GLU A 278 -11.03 -18.42 29.09
CA GLU A 278 -10.49 -19.70 28.58
C GLU A 278 -9.15 -19.44 27.86
N GLU A 279 -8.16 -20.30 28.10
CA GLU A 279 -6.79 -20.20 27.57
C GLU A 279 -6.71 -20.43 26.04
N GLU A 280 -7.78 -20.93 25.43
CA GLU A 280 -7.87 -21.35 24.02
C GLU A 280 -7.63 -20.23 22.99
N ALA A 281 -7.62 -18.96 23.41
CA ALA A 281 -7.28 -17.84 22.52
C ALA A 281 -5.84 -17.90 21.98
N GLY A 282 -4.92 -18.55 22.69
CA GLY A 282 -3.55 -18.77 22.22
C GLY A 282 -3.49 -19.68 21.00
N GLU A 283 -4.31 -20.74 20.98
CA GLU A 283 -4.34 -21.71 19.87
C GLU A 283 -4.89 -21.10 18.57
N ILE A 284 -5.85 -20.16 18.65
CA ILE A 284 -6.38 -19.47 17.47
C ILE A 284 -5.34 -18.53 16.87
N ILE A 285 -4.58 -17.80 17.70
CA ILE A 285 -3.50 -16.92 17.24
C ILE A 285 -2.39 -17.76 16.60
N GLU A 286 -1.96 -18.83 17.27
CA GLU A 286 -0.90 -19.71 16.80
C GLU A 286 -1.31 -20.49 15.53
N ALA A 287 -2.59 -20.90 15.42
CA ALA A 287 -3.13 -21.52 14.22
C ALA A 287 -3.23 -20.52 13.05
N THR A 288 -3.54 -19.26 13.32
CA THR A 288 -3.61 -18.21 12.29
C THR A 288 -2.22 -17.81 11.81
N ASP A 289 -1.24 -17.72 12.72
CA ASP A 289 0.17 -17.49 12.37
C ASP A 289 0.74 -18.67 11.58
N LYS A 290 0.42 -19.92 11.94
CA LYS A 290 0.75 -21.12 11.14
C LYS A 290 0.07 -21.11 9.76
N LEU A 291 -1.20 -20.70 9.67
CA LEU A 291 -1.89 -20.57 8.39
C LEU A 291 -1.24 -19.48 7.51
N ASN A 292 -0.77 -18.38 8.12
CA ASN A 292 -0.03 -17.34 7.43
C ASN A 292 1.34 -17.84 6.93
N GLU A 293 2.09 -18.59 7.74
CA GLU A 293 3.31 -19.27 7.28
C GLU A 293 2.98 -20.18 6.09
N LEU A 294 1.95 -21.02 6.18
CA LEU A 294 1.51 -21.90 5.09
C LEU A 294 1.05 -21.17 3.83
N VAL A 295 0.38 -20.02 3.94
CA VAL A 295 0.00 -19.16 2.79
C VAL A 295 1.24 -18.49 2.19
N HIS A 296 2.21 -18.10 3.02
CA HIS A 296 3.51 -17.61 2.57
C HIS A 296 4.35 -18.72 1.90
N GLU A 297 4.17 -19.98 2.28
CA GLU A 297 4.81 -21.14 1.65
C GLU A 297 4.13 -21.63 0.36
N THR A 298 2.81 -21.48 0.24
CA THR A 298 2.01 -21.93 -0.92
C THR A 298 1.84 -20.91 -2.05
N LEU A 299 2.20 -19.64 -1.83
CA LEU A 299 2.51 -18.74 -2.94
C LEU A 299 3.62 -19.39 -3.78
N PRO A 300 3.54 -19.39 -5.13
CA PRO A 300 4.56 -20.00 -5.95
C PRO A 300 5.90 -19.39 -5.56
N ARG A 301 6.72 -20.19 -4.87
CA ARG A 301 8.15 -19.94 -4.71
C ARG A 301 8.68 -19.92 -6.14
N THR A 302 8.72 -18.75 -6.76
CA THR A 302 9.81 -18.48 -7.68
C THR A 302 11.06 -18.80 -6.89
N VAL A 303 11.65 -19.96 -7.19
CA VAL A 303 12.96 -20.37 -6.72
C VAL A 303 13.94 -19.35 -7.28
N GLY A 304 14.00 -18.19 -6.63
CA GLY A 304 15.10 -17.27 -6.67
C GLY A 304 15.77 -17.43 -5.32
N SER A 305 16.95 -18.05 -5.31
CA SER A 305 17.94 -17.85 -4.26
C SER A 305 17.91 -16.39 -3.77
N GLY A 306 17.88 -16.16 -2.46
CA GLY A 306 17.92 -14.83 -1.85
C GLY A 306 18.87 -13.90 -2.60
N ILE A 307 18.40 -12.69 -2.89
CA ILE A 307 19.24 -11.72 -3.59
C ILE A 307 20.17 -11.14 -2.53
N SER A 308 21.43 -11.59 -2.52
CA SER A 308 22.48 -11.05 -1.65
C SER A 308 22.42 -9.53 -1.60
N LEU A 309 22.49 -8.92 -0.41
CA LEU A 309 22.56 -7.46 -0.18
C LEU A 309 23.53 -6.72 -1.11
N LYS A 310 24.60 -7.39 -1.57
CA LYS A 310 25.55 -6.87 -2.59
C LYS A 310 24.93 -6.56 -3.97
N ALA A 311 23.70 -6.99 -4.23
CA ALA A 311 22.96 -6.65 -5.44
C ALA A 311 22.31 -5.26 -5.37
N LEU A 312 22.21 -4.65 -4.17
CA LEU A 312 21.87 -3.23 -4.02
C LEU A 312 23.00 -2.39 -4.63
N LYS A 313 22.86 -2.04 -5.90
CA LYS A 313 23.80 -1.18 -6.61
C LYS A 313 23.20 0.20 -6.84
N PRO A 314 23.90 1.29 -6.48
CA PRO A 314 23.46 2.64 -6.79
C PRO A 314 23.56 2.91 -8.28
N SER A 315 22.75 3.86 -8.78
CA SER A 315 22.92 4.39 -10.13
C SER A 315 24.24 5.17 -10.24
N ALA A 316 24.76 5.35 -11.46
CA ALA A 316 26.02 6.08 -11.68
C ALA A 316 26.03 7.52 -11.10
N SER A 317 24.87 8.18 -11.10
CA SER A 317 24.72 9.52 -10.50
C SER A 317 24.74 9.48 -8.96
N VAL A 318 24.14 8.44 -8.36
CA VAL A 318 24.15 8.25 -6.90
C VAL A 318 25.55 7.85 -6.44
N GLU A 319 26.24 6.98 -7.17
CA GLU A 319 27.61 6.55 -6.86
C GLU A 319 28.61 7.71 -6.84
N LYS A 320 28.46 8.70 -7.74
CA LYS A 320 29.29 9.91 -7.72
C LYS A 320 29.12 10.73 -6.43
N LYS A 321 27.89 10.80 -5.91
CA LYS A 321 27.56 11.49 -4.66
C LYS A 321 28.05 10.71 -3.43
N LEU A 322 27.91 9.38 -3.45
CA LEU A 322 28.44 8.51 -2.40
C LEU A 322 29.96 8.65 -2.28
N LYS A 323 30.70 8.68 -3.40
CA LYS A 323 32.16 8.88 -3.38
C LYS A 323 32.62 10.20 -2.78
N SER A 324 31.82 11.28 -2.91
CA SER A 324 32.13 12.53 -2.22
C SER A 324 31.90 12.45 -0.71
N GLN A 325 30.90 11.67 -0.28
CA GLN A 325 30.63 11.43 1.15
C GLN A 325 31.63 10.45 1.78
N ASP A 326 32.08 9.45 1.03
CA ASP A 326 33.12 8.50 1.45
C ASP A 326 34.40 9.25 1.86
N LYS A 327 34.81 10.29 1.12
CA LYS A 327 35.98 11.12 1.47
C LYS A 327 35.84 11.86 2.80
N VAL A 328 34.65 12.37 3.10
CA VAL A 328 34.37 13.10 4.36
C VAL A 328 34.46 12.13 5.55
N ILE A 329 33.96 10.91 5.38
CA ILE A 329 34.02 9.87 6.41
C ILE A 329 35.45 9.32 6.58
N GLU A 330 36.23 9.21 5.49
CA GLU A 330 37.66 8.86 5.54
C GLU A 330 38.49 9.91 6.33
N GLU A 331 38.04 11.16 6.33
CA GLU A 331 38.58 12.26 7.15
C GLU A 331 38.06 12.25 8.60
N ASN A 332 37.31 11.21 8.98
CA ASN A 332 36.73 10.99 10.31
C ASN A 332 35.65 12.03 10.69
N GLU A 333 35.02 12.66 9.71
CA GLU A 333 33.92 13.60 9.89
C GLU A 333 32.55 12.93 9.64
N GLN A 334 31.54 13.36 10.41
CA GLN A 334 30.16 12.92 10.20
C GLN A 334 29.52 13.66 9.03
N ILE A 335 28.65 12.96 8.30
CA ILE A 335 27.90 13.53 7.18
C ILE A 335 26.44 13.83 7.57
N PRO A 336 25.75 14.76 6.89
CA PRO A 336 24.30 14.89 7.03
C PRO A 336 23.57 13.61 6.60
N TRP A 337 22.38 13.37 7.15
CA TRP A 337 21.55 12.21 6.81
C TRP A 337 21.42 12.01 5.29
N SER A 338 21.67 10.79 4.85
CA SER A 338 21.57 10.39 3.45
C SER A 338 20.97 8.99 3.34
N PRO A 339 19.72 8.87 2.82
CA PRO A 339 19.08 7.57 2.59
C PRO A 339 19.91 6.65 1.70
N ASP A 340 20.50 7.21 0.65
CA ASP A 340 21.36 6.46 -0.29
C ASP A 340 22.63 5.96 0.40
N TYR A 341 23.26 6.77 1.25
CA TYR A 341 24.46 6.36 1.98
C TYR A 341 24.14 5.24 2.97
N PHE A 342 23.06 5.39 3.74
CA PHE A 342 22.59 4.35 4.65
C PHE A 342 22.33 3.04 3.88
N LYS A 343 21.57 3.09 2.78
CA LYS A 343 21.20 1.91 2.00
C LYS A 343 22.40 1.23 1.34
N PHE A 344 23.25 1.98 0.64
CA PHE A 344 24.30 1.40 -0.21
C PHE A 344 25.68 1.29 0.44
N ARG A 345 25.97 2.04 1.51
CA ARG A 345 27.28 2.03 2.19
C ARG A 345 27.25 1.47 3.60
N LEU A 346 26.11 1.50 4.28
CA LEU A 346 25.97 0.91 5.61
C LEU A 346 25.23 -0.44 5.58
N LEU A 347 24.02 -0.47 5.05
CA LEU A 347 23.17 -1.66 5.03
C LEU A 347 23.66 -2.71 4.03
N ALA A 348 23.97 -2.32 2.79
CA ALA A 348 24.46 -3.24 1.76
C ALA A 348 25.86 -3.83 2.05
N LYS A 349 26.60 -3.27 3.03
CA LYS A 349 27.90 -3.80 3.49
C LYS A 349 27.77 -4.88 4.56
N GLN A 350 26.59 -5.06 5.16
CA GLN A 350 26.39 -6.10 6.16
C GLN A 350 26.47 -7.48 5.49
N THR A 351 27.46 -8.27 5.87
CA THR A 351 27.67 -9.64 5.36
C THR A 351 27.30 -10.71 6.37
N GLU A 352 27.02 -10.31 7.61
CA GLU A 352 26.67 -11.17 8.74
C GLU A 352 25.42 -10.62 9.44
N GLU A 353 24.96 -11.32 10.46
CA GLU A 353 23.85 -10.88 11.29
C GLU A 353 24.17 -9.59 12.05
N ILE A 354 23.22 -8.67 12.11
CA ILE A 354 23.36 -7.41 12.84
C ILE A 354 22.09 -7.11 13.64
N SER A 355 22.24 -6.75 14.91
CA SER A 355 21.09 -6.29 15.70
C SER A 355 20.70 -4.88 15.29
N ILE A 356 19.40 -4.56 15.40
CA ILE A 356 18.91 -3.19 15.12
C ILE A 356 19.67 -2.18 15.98
N THR A 357 19.93 -2.49 17.26
CA THR A 357 20.70 -1.63 18.17
C THR A 357 22.09 -1.29 17.60
N ASN A 358 22.83 -2.29 17.13
CA ASN A 358 24.15 -2.09 16.54
C ASN A 358 24.10 -1.34 15.21
N LEU A 359 23.10 -1.63 14.37
CA LEU A 359 22.91 -0.91 13.11
C LEU A 359 22.61 0.59 13.35
N MET A 360 21.80 0.90 14.36
CA MET A 360 21.51 2.29 14.75
C MET A 360 22.76 2.97 15.31
N SER A 361 23.56 2.29 16.12
CA SER A 361 24.82 2.84 16.62
C SER A 361 25.82 3.14 15.48
N GLN A 362 25.88 2.30 14.45
CA GLN A 362 26.68 2.59 13.25
C GLN A 362 26.11 3.76 12.44
N ALA A 363 24.79 3.95 12.41
CA ALA A 363 24.20 5.12 11.79
C ALA A 363 24.54 6.41 12.57
N GLU A 364 24.49 6.38 13.89
CA GLU A 364 24.87 7.50 14.76
C GLU A 364 26.36 7.87 14.67
N SER A 365 27.24 6.92 14.34
CA SER A 365 28.66 7.23 14.14
C SER A 365 28.94 7.90 12.79
N ILE A 366 28.11 7.63 11.77
CA ILE A 366 28.27 8.17 10.40
C ILE A 366 27.52 9.49 10.21
N PHE A 367 26.31 9.61 10.75
CA PHE A 367 25.42 10.75 10.50
C PHE A 367 25.36 11.71 11.67
N THR A 368 25.41 13.01 11.38
CA THR A 368 25.22 14.06 12.41
C THR A 368 23.83 14.02 13.05
N GLU A 369 22.79 13.72 12.25
CA GLU A 369 21.42 13.52 12.72
C GLU A 369 20.76 12.39 11.90
N PRO A 370 20.80 11.12 12.36
CA PRO A 370 20.13 10.02 11.69
C PRO A 370 18.61 10.23 11.63
N ASN A 371 17.99 9.93 10.48
CA ASN A 371 16.53 9.95 10.36
C ASN A 371 15.96 8.54 10.59
N TYR A 372 15.55 8.27 11.82
CA TYR A 372 15.06 6.96 12.24
C TYR A 372 13.79 6.49 11.51
N ASP A 373 12.88 7.40 11.13
CA ASP A 373 11.71 7.04 10.33
C ASP A 373 12.12 6.57 8.94
N ALA A 374 13.07 7.27 8.31
CA ALA A 374 13.59 6.88 7.00
C ALA A 374 14.41 5.58 7.06
N ILE A 375 15.15 5.33 8.14
CA ILE A 375 15.84 4.05 8.37
C ILE A 375 14.84 2.91 8.46
N ARG A 376 13.79 3.08 9.27
CA ARG A 376 12.71 2.10 9.43
C ARG A 376 12.08 1.75 8.09
N ASP A 377 11.74 2.75 7.29
CA ASP A 377 11.11 2.54 5.99
C ASP A 377 12.04 1.79 5.02
N ILE A 378 13.34 2.11 4.99
CA ILE A 378 14.34 1.38 4.18
C ILE A 378 14.49 -0.08 4.63
N LEU A 379 14.45 -0.34 5.94
CA LEU A 379 14.53 -1.70 6.48
C LEU A 379 13.29 -2.51 6.10
N PHE A 380 12.10 -1.92 6.23
CA PHE A 380 10.86 -2.57 5.79
C PHE A 380 10.88 -2.88 4.30
N ASP A 381 11.35 -1.97 3.45
CA ASP A 381 11.51 -2.24 2.01
C ASP A 381 12.45 -3.43 1.72
N CYS A 382 13.48 -3.63 2.54
CA CYS A 382 14.43 -4.74 2.37
C CYS A 382 13.92 -6.07 2.96
N LEU A 383 13.00 -6.00 3.93
CA LEU A 383 12.33 -7.14 4.56
C LEU A 383 11.07 -7.57 3.80
N ASP A 384 10.49 -6.70 2.96
CA ASP A 384 9.20 -6.91 2.33
C ASP A 384 9.28 -7.85 1.12
N PRO A 385 8.77 -9.10 1.22
CA PRO A 385 8.74 -10.01 0.09
C PRO A 385 7.75 -9.57 -1.02
N ALA A 386 6.90 -8.57 -0.78
CA ALA A 386 6.00 -8.03 -1.81
C ALA A 386 6.72 -7.17 -2.87
N GLN A 387 7.97 -6.76 -2.63
CA GLN A 387 8.79 -6.01 -3.60
C GLN A 387 9.71 -6.90 -4.45
N GLY A 388 9.75 -8.22 -4.18
CA GLY A 388 10.64 -9.20 -4.82
C GLY A 388 11.15 -10.23 -3.81
N ALA A 389 12.21 -10.98 -4.15
CA ALA A 389 12.92 -11.76 -3.13
C ALA A 389 13.48 -10.78 -2.07
N PRO A 390 13.22 -10.99 -0.78
CA PRO A 390 13.68 -10.08 0.26
C PRO A 390 15.21 -10.02 0.26
N PHE A 391 15.77 -8.88 0.65
CA PHE A 391 17.21 -8.69 0.83
C PHE A 391 17.64 -8.99 2.26
N LEU A 392 16.70 -8.91 3.20
CA LEU A 392 16.89 -9.19 4.62
C LEU A 392 15.84 -10.18 5.12
N THR A 393 16.23 -11.00 6.09
CA THR A 393 15.30 -11.67 7.01
C THR A 393 15.45 -11.06 8.39
N GLN A 394 14.41 -11.20 9.22
CA GLN A 394 14.44 -10.80 10.62
C GLN A 394 14.12 -11.97 11.51
N THR A 395 14.81 -12.04 12.65
CA THR A 395 14.50 -12.95 13.76
C THR A 395 14.56 -12.18 15.07
N PHE A 396 13.86 -12.67 16.09
CA PHE A 396 13.96 -12.13 17.45
C PHE A 396 14.86 -13.05 18.27
N ASP A 397 15.94 -12.51 18.82
CA ASP A 397 16.84 -13.24 19.73
C ASP A 397 16.31 -13.10 21.17
N GLU A 398 15.70 -14.18 21.67
CA GLU A 398 15.13 -14.27 23.03
C GLU A 398 16.17 -14.02 24.14
N ASN A 399 17.44 -14.37 23.92
CA ASN A 399 18.49 -14.20 24.94
C ASN A 399 18.94 -12.74 25.03
N ARG A 400 19.04 -12.07 23.88
CA ARG A 400 19.47 -10.65 23.81
C ARG A 400 18.30 -9.68 23.94
N LYS A 401 17.05 -10.15 23.75
CA LYS A 401 15.84 -9.34 23.63
C LYS A 401 15.94 -8.28 22.54
N GLU A 402 16.56 -8.65 21.42
CA GLU A 402 16.82 -7.76 20.29
C GLU A 402 16.32 -8.37 18.98
N ILE A 403 15.97 -7.51 18.01
CA ILE A 403 15.70 -7.93 16.64
C ILE A 403 17.04 -8.05 15.91
N ILE A 404 17.27 -9.21 15.30
CA ILE A 404 18.45 -9.52 14.49
C ILE A 404 18.05 -9.52 13.02
N LEU A 405 18.79 -8.75 12.22
CA LEU A 405 18.66 -8.69 10.77
C LEU A 405 19.76 -9.54 10.14
N GLN A 406 19.38 -10.37 9.17
CA GLN A 406 20.31 -11.22 8.43
C GLN A 406 20.13 -11.00 6.92
N PRO A 407 21.21 -11.02 6.11
CA PRO A 407 21.09 -11.07 4.66
C PRO A 407 20.29 -12.32 4.24
N ALA A 408 19.29 -12.14 3.36
CA ALA A 408 18.39 -13.20 2.89
C ALA A 408 19.02 -14.18 1.89
#